data_AF-A0A2R5LER7-F1
#
_entry.id   AF-A0A2R5LER7-F1
#
_cell.length_a   1.000
_cell.length_b   1.000
_cell.length_c   1.000
_cell.angle_alpha   90.00
_cell.angle_beta   90.00
_cell.angle_gamma   90.00
#
_symmetry.space_group_name_H-M   'P 1'
#
loop_
_entity.id
_entity.type
_entity.pdbx_description
1 polymer ?
#
loop_
_entity_poly.entity_id
_entity_poly.type
_entity_poly.pdbx_seq_one_letter_code
_entity_poly.pdbx_strand_id
1 'polypeptide(L)' 'MDQVMAFFEPLKQLSKDSIRLVKRCTKPDRKEYQKIAMATAIGFAIMGFIGFFVKLIHIPINNIIVGS' A
#
# COMPACT_ATOMS: atom_id res chain seq x y z
N MET A 1 -31.86 7.73 -23.21
CA MET A 1 -30.40 8.00 -23.10
C MET A 1 -30.11 9.14 -22.12
N ASP A 2 -31.13 9.89 -21.71
CA ASP A 2 -31.05 11.05 -20.81
C ASP A 2 -30.79 10.70 -19.34
N GLN A 3 -31.33 9.59 -18.84
CA GLN A 3 -31.06 9.14 -17.46
C GLN A 3 -29.61 8.70 -17.25
N VAL A 4 -28.94 8.23 -18.31
CA VAL A 4 -27.52 7.88 -18.29
C VAL A 4 -26.68 9.15 -18.24
N MET A 5 -26.99 10.15 -19.07
CA MET A 5 -26.31 11.46 -19.07
C MET A 5 -26.43 12.16 -17.70
N ALA A 6 -27.61 12.10 -17.06
CA ALA A 6 -27.84 12.67 -15.72
C ALA A 6 -26.97 12.05 -14.61
N PHE A 7 -26.56 10.79 -14.75
CA PHE A 7 -25.62 10.14 -13.81
C PHE A 7 -24.16 10.42 -14.17
N PHE A 8 -23.85 10.63 -15.46
CA PHE A 8 -22.49 10.91 -15.93
C PHE A 8 -22.04 12.34 -15.66
N GLU A 9 -22.94 13.33 -15.66
CA GLU A 9 -22.60 14.72 -15.34
C GLU A 9 -21.97 14.90 -13.94
N PRO A 10 -22.55 14.39 -12.83
CA PRO A 10 -21.95 14.52 -11.51
C PRO A 10 -20.60 13.78 -11.42
N LEU A 11 -20.43 12.66 -12.11
CA LEU A 11 -19.14 11.94 -12.17
C LEU A 11 -18.06 12.73 -12.93
N LYS A 12 -18.44 13.39 -14.02
CA LYS A 12 -17.55 14.27 -14.80
C LYS A 12 -17.13 15.50 -13.98
N GLN A 13 -18.00 15.99 -13.11
CA GLN A 13 -17.69 17.10 -12.23
C GLN A 13 -16.79 16.66 -11.07
N LEU A 14 -17.08 15.52 -10.44
CA LEU A 14 -16.26 14.94 -9.37
C LEU A 14 -14.84 14.60 -9.84
N SER A 15 -14.69 14.08 -11.06
CA SER A 15 -13.37 13.80 -11.63
C SER A 15 -12.57 15.08 -11.89
N LYS A 16 -13.20 16.15 -12.39
CA LYS A 16 -12.56 17.48 -12.53
C LYS A 16 -12.14 18.05 -11.18
N ASP A 17 -13.01 17.97 -10.17
CA ASP A 17 -12.72 18.49 -8.84
C ASP A 17 -11.64 17.68 -8.12
N SER A 18 -11.61 16.35 -8.32
CA SER A 18 -10.55 15.47 -7.80
C SER A 18 -9.18 15.83 -8.39
N ILE A 19 -9.10 16.09 -9.70
CA ILE A 19 -7.85 16.53 -10.34
C ILE A 19 -7.40 17.89 -9.79
N ARG A 20 -8.34 18.82 -9.57
CA ARG A 20 -8.05 20.12 -8.97
C ARG A 20 -7.51 19.98 -7.55
N LEU A 21 -8.09 19.09 -6.75
CA LEU A 21 -7.65 18.80 -5.39
C LEU A 21 -6.21 18.27 -5.38
N VAL A 22 -5.91 17.22 -6.16
CA VAL A 22 -4.57 16.62 -6.23
C VAL A 22 -3.51 17.64 -6.68
N LYS A 23 -3.86 18.56 -7.58
CA LYS A 23 -2.96 19.65 -8.00
C LYS A 23 -2.72 20.69 -6.91
N ARG A 24 -3.66 20.86 -5.98
CA ARG A 24 -3.57 21.82 -4.86
C ARG A 24 -2.88 21.23 -3.63
N CYS A 25 -2.81 19.91 -3.51
CA CYS A 25 -2.04 19.24 -2.47
C CYS A 25 -0.54 19.54 -2.62
N THR A 26 0.13 19.80 -1.49
CA THR A 26 1.59 19.91 -1.43
C THR A 26 2.20 18.55 -1.74
N LYS A 27 2.98 18.47 -2.83
CA LYS A 27 3.69 17.25 -3.19
C LYS A 27 4.94 17.13 -2.32
N PRO A 28 5.26 15.93 -1.81
CA PRO A 28 6.44 15.76 -0.97
C PRO A 28 7.70 16.08 -1.76
N ASP A 29 8.62 16.78 -1.11
CA ASP A 29 9.93 17.05 -1.68
C ASP A 29 10.81 15.79 -1.69
N ARG A 30 11.84 15.76 -2.54
CA ARG A 30 12.74 14.59 -2.67
C ARG A 30 13.31 14.14 -1.32
N LYS A 31 13.65 15.09 -0.45
CA LYS A 31 14.21 14.81 0.89
C LYS A 31 13.18 14.17 1.82
N GLU A 32 11.92 14.62 1.78
CA GLU A 32 10.84 14.08 2.61
C GLU A 32 10.47 12.67 2.13
N TYR A 33 10.34 12.50 0.81
CA TYR A 33 10.08 11.21 0.20
C TYR A 33 11.16 10.19 0.55
N GLN A 34 12.44 10.58 0.48
CA GLN A 34 13.54 9.68 0.82
C GLN A 34 13.54 9.26 2.29
N LYS A 35 13.20 10.17 3.22
CA LYS A 35 13.06 9.82 4.65
C LYS A 35 11.94 8.81 4.88
N ILE A 36 10.78 9.03 4.27
CA ILE A 36 9.63 8.12 4.38
C ILE A 36 9.98 6.77 3.77
N ALA A 37 10.54 6.76 2.55
CA ALA A 37 10.94 5.54 1.86
C ALA A 37 11.96 4.72 2.66
N MET A 38 12.95 5.38 3.29
CA MET A 38 13.93 4.71 4.15
C MET A 38 13.28 4.11 5.39
N ALA A 39 12.39 4.84 6.07
CA ALA A 39 11.67 4.32 7.23
C ALA A 39 10.79 3.11 6.86
N THR A 40 10.08 3.16 5.73
CA THR A 40 9.27 2.06 5.23
C THR A 40 10.14 0.85 4.84
N ALA A 41 11.28 1.06 4.18
CA ALA A 41 12.18 -0.02 3.80
C ALA A 41 12.73 -0.77 5.02
N ILE A 42 13.09 -0.05 6.09
CA ILE A 42 13.54 -0.65 7.35
C ILE A 42 12.42 -1.47 7.99
N GLY A 43 11.20 -0.93 8.05
CA GLY A 43 10.04 -1.66 8.57
C GLY A 43 9.75 -2.93 7.79
N PHE A 44 9.80 -2.86 6.45
CA PHE A 44 9.62 -4.04 5.58
C PHE A 44 10.71 -5.09 5.81
N ALA A 45 11.97 -4.67 5.93
CA ALA A 45 13.08 -5.58 6.20
C ALA A 45 12.92 -6.31 7.54
N ILE A 46 12.51 -5.61 8.60
CA ILE A 46 12.27 -6.20 9.93
C ILE A 46 11.12 -7.21 9.87
N MET A 47 9.97 -6.84 9.30
CA MET A 47 8.81 -7.73 9.21
C MET A 47 9.10 -8.95 8.34
N GLY A 48 9.83 -8.77 7.24
CA GLY A 48 10.28 -9.86 6.37
C GLY A 48 11.24 -10.81 7.09
N PHE A 49 12.20 -10.27 7.84
CA PHE A 49 13.15 -11.07 8.61
C PHE A 49 12.43 -11.89 9.68
N ILE A 50 11.56 -11.28 10.49
CA ILE A 50 10.79 -11.98 11.52
C ILE A 50 9.98 -13.14 10.89
N GLY A 51 9.28 -12.89 9.78
CA GLY A 51 8.51 -13.92 9.07
C GLY A 51 9.38 -15.08 8.55
N PHE A 52 10.59 -14.80 8.07
CA PHE A 52 11.52 -15.82 7.61
C PHE A 52 12.00 -16.72 8.75
N PHE A 53 12.41 -16.14 9.88
CA PHE A 53 12.90 -16.92 11.03
C PHE A 53 11.81 -17.75 11.68
N VAL A 54 10.61 -17.18 11.85
CA VAL A 54 9.45 -17.93 12.36
C VAL A 54 9.16 -19.14 11.47
N LYS A 55 9.16 -18.93 10.15
CA LYS A 55 8.90 -20.03 9.20
C LYS A 55 10.03 -21.08 9.21
N LEU A 56 11.29 -20.65 9.32
CA LEU A 56 12.43 -21.56 9.43
C LEU A 56 12.34 -22.47 10.66
N ILE A 57 11.92 -21.95 11.81
CA ILE A 57 11.79 -22.73 13.05
C ILE A 57 10.58 -23.68 12.97
N HIS A 58 9.49 -23.25 12.32
CA HIS A 58 8.29 -24.07 12.21
C HIS A 58 8.43 -25.25 11.24
N ILE A 59 9.31 -25.19 10.23
CA ILE A 59 9.56 -26.31 9.30
C ILE A 59 10.04 -27.59 10.02
N PRO A 60 11.13 -27.57 10.81
CA PRO A 60 11.58 -28.77 11.53
C PRO A 60 10.59 -29.18 12.62
N ILE A 61 9.93 -28.23 13.29
CA ILE A 61 8.90 -28.52 14.29
C ILE A 61 7.74 -29.30 13.65
N ASN A 62 7.23 -28.86 12.50
CA ASN A 62 6.17 -29.58 11.81
C ASN A 62 6.62 -30.97 11.33
N ASN A 63 7.87 -31.10 10.90
CA ASN A 63 8.44 -32.40 10.52
C ASN A 63 8.58 -33.37 11.72
N ILE A 64 8.85 -32.86 12.93
CA ILE A 64 8.94 -33.67 14.16
C ILE A 64 7.55 -34.00 14.73
N ILE A 65 6.60 -33.06 14.68
CA ILE A 65 5.27 -33.24 15.27
C ILE A 65 4.34 -34.07 14.37
N VAL A 66 4.41 -33.88 13.05
CA VAL A 66 3.54 -34.57 12.09
C VAL A 66 4.21 -35.82 11.50
N GLY A 67 5.55 -35.90 11.57
CA GLY A 67 6.37 -37.00 11.07
C GLY A 67 6.70 -38.04 12.15
N SER A 68 5.64 -38.56 12.77
CA SER A 68 5.53 -39.86 13.45
C SER A 68 4.05 -40.21 13.49
#